data_AF-A0A368H074-F1
#
_entry.id   AF-A0A368H074-F1
#
_cell.length_a   1.000
_cell.length_b   1.000
_cell.length_c   1.000
_cell.angle_alpha   90.00
_cell.angle_beta   90.00
_cell.angle_gamma   90.00
#
_symmetry.space_group_name_H-M   'P 1'
#
loop_
_entity.id
_entity.type
_entity.pdbx_description
1 polymer ?
#
loop_
_entity_poly.entity_id
_entity_poly.type
_entity_poly.pdbx_seq_one_letter_code
_entity_poly.pdbx_strand_id
1 'polypeptide(L)'
;MEKCHPDALHLLSEGVTCDLFKEMFWRSGTRVPELQVQRDALPDLCAALHKSTNYTYASKFVLGIEDFSSSTVSEKDVLMFVLFPLVAALQLCTDPLGNVCLLSYWILVRFLEKTTDLKDDHIPLIRGLAYAMKFLWCEVSRTLFTLKTHIYPAKDPPITDQLLVSKVFTVGCNYASPRQPQTAKRQFFIMRKEFYNMMKKEAGRTANPIFRRSTKKLRVVLRIGKEIPVHLTLNSTWYVPTSSAILFQSMHGAHQSLLLPYRRDWKFSLRMCCSGTVYSSRYYWKRRSETMQDCVCLAEGDNIIFGIVIAFAFERRFCESTVLLDEFVTENPFDSLHSAICNGPSRARLRALNALNFAQEHNCFFKRVSGLRLVVENTFDILGPAILLHHSSTSFVSRL
;
A
#
# COMPACT_ATOMS: atom_id res chain seq x y z
N MET A 1 -18.89 -17.68 -23.00
CA MET A 1 -18.69 -16.38 -22.31
C MET A 1 -19.24 -16.52 -20.91
N GLU A 2 -18.45 -17.15 -20.05
CA GLU A 2 -18.72 -17.25 -18.62
C GLU A 2 -18.69 -15.83 -18.04
N LYS A 3 -19.75 -15.45 -17.35
CA LYS A 3 -19.90 -14.12 -16.76
C LYS A 3 -18.83 -13.98 -15.68
N CYS A 4 -17.98 -12.95 -15.77
CA CYS A 4 -16.99 -12.62 -14.75
C CYS A 4 -17.63 -12.66 -13.36
N HIS A 5 -17.19 -13.60 -12.53
CA HIS A 5 -17.50 -13.63 -11.11
C HIS A 5 -16.71 -12.49 -10.43
N PRO A 6 -17.34 -11.66 -9.58
CA PRO A 6 -16.61 -10.69 -8.80
C PRO A 6 -15.66 -11.43 -7.84
N ASP A 7 -14.39 -11.03 -7.86
CA ASP A 7 -13.36 -11.50 -6.93
C ASP A 7 -13.79 -11.22 -5.48
N ALA A 8 -13.60 -12.16 -4.55
CA ALA A 8 -13.91 -11.96 -3.13
C ALA A 8 -13.19 -10.73 -2.57
N LEU A 9 -12.00 -10.42 -3.09
CA LEU A 9 -11.27 -9.19 -2.76
C LEU A 9 -12.05 -7.94 -3.17
N HIS A 10 -12.68 -7.97 -4.35
CA HIS A 10 -13.51 -6.89 -4.86
C HIS A 10 -14.78 -6.69 -4.01
N LEU A 11 -15.40 -7.78 -3.54
CA LEU A 11 -16.55 -7.70 -2.62
C LEU A 11 -16.17 -7.15 -1.24
N LEU A 12 -15.00 -7.52 -0.72
CA LEU A 12 -14.46 -6.97 0.54
C LEU A 12 -14.15 -5.47 0.39
N SER A 13 -13.55 -5.09 -0.72
CA SER A 13 -13.11 -3.73 -1.03
C SER A 13 -14.28 -2.77 -1.34
N GLU A 14 -15.18 -3.13 -2.26
CA GLU A 14 -16.34 -2.28 -2.61
C GLU A 14 -17.39 -2.27 -1.47
N GLY A 15 -17.46 -3.36 -0.70
CA GLY A 15 -18.43 -3.55 0.36
C GLY A 15 -17.96 -3.05 1.73
N VAL A 16 -16.99 -3.75 2.31
CA VAL A 16 -16.61 -3.62 3.73
C VAL A 16 -15.68 -2.43 3.94
N THR A 17 -14.63 -2.25 3.14
CA THR A 17 -13.73 -1.08 3.23
C THR A 17 -14.53 0.23 3.17
N CYS A 18 -15.44 0.35 2.20
CA CYS A 18 -16.27 1.54 2.04
C CYS A 18 -17.21 1.78 3.23
N ASP A 19 -17.77 0.73 3.83
CA ASP A 19 -18.64 0.88 5.00
C ASP A 19 -17.84 1.24 6.25
N LEU A 20 -16.62 0.70 6.44
CA LEU A 20 -15.73 1.08 7.54
C LEU A 20 -15.30 2.55 7.44
N PHE A 21 -14.91 3.03 6.25
CA PHE A 21 -14.67 4.46 6.04
C PHE A 21 -15.87 5.32 6.45
N LYS A 22 -17.10 4.83 6.21
CA LYS A 22 -18.30 5.55 6.63
C LYS A 22 -18.49 5.59 8.13
N GLU A 23 -18.35 4.46 8.80
CA GLU A 23 -18.47 4.40 10.26
C GLU A 23 -17.38 5.24 10.95
N MET A 24 -16.17 5.33 10.36
CA MET A 24 -15.06 6.12 10.89
C MET A 24 -15.27 7.64 10.76
N PHE A 25 -15.69 8.13 9.58
CA PHE A 25 -15.62 9.56 9.24
C PHE A 25 -16.99 10.25 9.05
N TRP A 26 -18.07 9.52 8.72
CA TRP A 26 -19.40 10.11 8.54
C TRP A 26 -20.29 9.86 9.76
N ARG A 27 -20.72 10.97 10.41
CA ARG A 27 -21.59 10.91 11.60
C ARG A 27 -23.07 10.68 11.31
N SER A 28 -23.54 11.04 10.13
CA SER A 28 -24.95 10.87 9.79
C SER A 28 -25.24 9.38 9.56
N GLY A 29 -25.92 8.76 10.52
CA GLY A 29 -26.32 7.35 10.43
C GLY A 29 -25.22 6.35 10.83
N THR A 30 -24.25 6.75 11.67
CA THR A 30 -23.28 5.80 12.25
C THR A 30 -24.01 4.72 13.02
N ARG A 31 -23.71 3.46 12.71
CA ARG A 31 -24.28 2.27 13.36
C ARG A 31 -23.32 1.65 14.37
N VAL A 32 -22.05 2.05 14.34
CA VAL A 32 -20.97 1.48 15.13
C VAL A 32 -20.15 2.61 15.75
N PRO A 33 -20.60 3.19 16.87
CA PRO A 33 -19.96 4.35 17.48
C PRO A 33 -18.51 4.10 17.91
N GLU A 34 -18.15 2.84 18.20
CA GLU A 34 -16.80 2.41 18.59
C GLU A 34 -15.75 2.67 17.50
N LEU A 35 -16.15 2.68 16.22
CA LEU A 35 -15.25 2.91 15.08
C LEU A 35 -15.04 4.38 14.76
N GLN A 36 -15.82 5.30 15.34
CA GLN A 36 -15.71 6.71 15.01
C GLN A 36 -14.33 7.26 15.37
N VAL A 37 -13.73 8.00 14.45
CA VAL A 37 -12.47 8.71 14.71
C VAL A 37 -12.76 9.99 15.50
N GLN A 38 -11.93 10.25 16.52
CA GLN A 38 -11.99 11.46 17.34
C GLN A 38 -11.80 12.70 16.47
N ARG A 39 -12.66 13.73 16.67
CA ARG A 39 -12.76 14.88 15.74
C ARG A 39 -11.53 15.78 15.77
N ASP A 40 -10.98 15.95 16.96
CA ASP A 40 -9.76 16.68 17.25
C ASP A 40 -8.53 16.04 16.59
N ALA A 41 -8.56 14.74 16.32
CA ALA A 41 -7.47 14.05 15.62
C ALA A 41 -7.52 14.17 14.08
N LEU A 42 -8.66 14.58 13.49
CA LEU A 42 -8.81 14.64 12.03
C LEU A 42 -7.85 15.62 11.34
N PRO A 43 -7.62 16.85 11.83
CA PRO A 43 -6.69 17.77 11.20
C PRO A 43 -5.26 17.21 11.14
N ASP A 44 -4.81 16.57 12.21
CA ASP A 44 -3.47 16.00 12.29
C ASP A 44 -3.33 14.76 11.39
N LEU A 45 -4.38 13.94 11.30
CA LEU A 45 -4.45 12.80 10.40
C LEU A 45 -4.42 13.24 8.93
N CYS A 46 -5.21 14.25 8.57
CA CYS A 46 -5.17 14.87 7.25
C CYS A 46 -3.78 15.44 6.96
N ALA A 47 -3.15 16.13 7.91
CA ALA A 47 -1.82 16.69 7.74
C ALA A 47 -0.75 15.60 7.52
N ALA A 48 -0.85 14.48 8.23
CA ALA A 48 0.05 13.34 8.06
C ALA A 48 -0.08 12.71 6.65
N LEU A 49 -1.31 12.53 6.16
CA LEU A 49 -1.57 12.03 4.81
C LEU A 49 -1.07 13.00 3.73
N HIS A 50 -1.34 14.30 3.89
CA HIS A 50 -0.90 15.33 2.94
C HIS A 50 0.63 15.45 2.85
N LYS A 51 1.34 15.25 3.96
CA LYS A 51 2.80 15.27 4.01
C LYS A 51 3.44 13.99 3.45
N SER A 52 2.68 12.90 3.35
CA SER A 52 3.19 11.66 2.80
C SER A 52 3.51 11.85 1.31
N THR A 53 4.72 11.43 0.90
CA THR A 53 5.11 11.47 -0.52
C THR A 53 4.31 10.41 -1.26
N ASN A 54 3.80 10.73 -2.46
CA ASN A 54 3.08 9.73 -3.25
C ASN A 54 4.07 8.82 -3.99
N TYR A 55 3.89 7.51 -3.84
CA TYR A 55 4.69 6.47 -4.49
C TYR A 55 4.02 5.93 -5.76
N THR A 56 2.83 6.41 -6.13
CA THR A 56 2.18 6.10 -7.40
C THR A 56 2.51 7.17 -8.45
N TYR A 57 2.59 6.81 -9.73
CA TYR A 57 2.78 7.77 -10.84
C TYR A 57 1.59 8.73 -11.02
N ALA A 58 0.52 8.57 -10.24
CA ALA A 58 -0.53 9.56 -10.08
C ALA A 58 0.02 10.69 -9.19
N SER A 59 -0.08 11.94 -9.63
CA SER A 59 0.28 13.10 -8.81
C SER A 59 -0.58 13.12 -7.55
N LYS A 60 0.01 12.95 -6.35
CA LYS A 60 -0.65 12.90 -5.02
C LYS A 60 -1.54 11.66 -4.79
N PHE A 61 -1.61 11.16 -3.55
CA PHE A 61 -2.88 10.59 -3.11
C PHE A 61 -3.86 11.75 -3.34
N VAL A 62 -4.57 11.79 -4.48
CA VAL A 62 -5.52 12.89 -4.80
C VAL A 62 -6.76 12.76 -3.91
N LEU A 63 -6.63 12.11 -2.77
CA LEU A 63 -7.73 11.79 -1.91
C LEU A 63 -7.28 12.06 -0.49
N GLY A 64 -7.52 13.30 -0.05
CA GLY A 64 -7.68 13.55 1.36
C GLY A 64 -8.89 12.78 1.89
N ILE A 65 -9.07 12.77 3.21
CA ILE A 65 -10.27 12.18 3.83
C ILE A 65 -11.54 12.82 3.26
N GLU A 66 -11.44 14.11 2.92
CA GLU A 66 -12.44 14.93 2.25
C GLU A 66 -12.89 14.38 0.88
N ASP A 67 -12.05 13.63 0.16
CA ASP A 67 -12.35 13.14 -1.18
C ASP A 67 -12.87 11.69 -1.20
N PHE A 68 -13.06 11.06 -0.03
CA PHE A 68 -13.51 9.66 0.06
C PHE A 68 -14.86 9.40 -0.60
N SER A 69 -15.73 10.40 -0.67
CA SER A 69 -17.03 10.27 -1.35
C SER A 69 -16.89 10.14 -2.87
N SER A 70 -15.84 10.72 -3.46
CA SER A 70 -15.58 10.72 -4.90
C SER A 70 -14.51 9.72 -5.34
N SER A 71 -13.81 9.10 -4.39
CA SER A 71 -12.76 8.11 -4.67
C SER A 71 -13.31 6.82 -5.27
N THR A 72 -12.56 6.24 -6.20
CA THR A 72 -12.77 4.87 -6.66
C THR A 72 -12.45 3.87 -5.55
N VAL A 73 -12.99 2.66 -5.71
CA VAL A 73 -12.78 1.55 -4.79
C VAL A 73 -11.30 1.18 -4.66
N SER A 74 -10.57 1.08 -5.77
CA SER A 74 -9.13 0.79 -5.76
C SER A 74 -8.30 1.85 -5.05
N GLU A 75 -8.71 3.12 -5.09
CA GLU A 75 -7.99 4.17 -4.37
C GLU A 75 -8.26 4.12 -2.87
N LYS A 76 -9.48 3.75 -2.46
CA LYS A 76 -9.82 3.53 -1.05
C LYS A 76 -9.04 2.38 -0.44
N ASP A 77 -8.74 1.33 -1.21
CA ASP A 77 -7.91 0.22 -0.73
C ASP A 77 -6.47 0.65 -0.43
N VAL A 78 -5.86 1.39 -1.36
CA VAL A 78 -4.50 1.92 -1.16
C VAL A 78 -4.46 2.84 0.07
N LEU A 79 -5.49 3.67 0.25
CA LEU A 79 -5.63 4.49 1.45
C LEU A 79 -5.83 3.65 2.71
N MET A 80 -6.65 2.59 2.64
CA MET A 80 -6.94 1.71 3.77
C MET A 80 -5.65 1.04 4.30
N PHE A 81 -4.74 0.65 3.40
CA PHE A 81 -3.46 0.04 3.78
C PHE A 81 -2.56 0.93 4.62
N VAL A 82 -2.76 2.25 4.53
CA VAL A 82 -1.99 3.26 5.24
C VAL A 82 -2.78 3.78 6.44
N LEU A 83 -4.05 4.11 6.23
CA LEU A 83 -4.87 4.84 7.19
C LEU A 83 -5.36 3.98 8.35
N PHE A 84 -5.81 2.75 8.09
CA PHE A 84 -6.37 1.89 9.14
C PHE A 84 -5.31 1.52 10.19
N PRO A 85 -4.10 1.05 9.82
CA PRO A 85 -3.08 0.78 10.81
C PRO A 85 -2.57 2.06 11.48
N LEU A 86 -2.54 3.21 10.77
CA LEU A 86 -2.17 4.49 11.38
C LEU A 86 -3.18 4.93 12.46
N VAL A 87 -4.48 4.84 12.16
CA VAL A 87 -5.56 5.12 13.12
C VAL A 87 -5.45 4.19 14.33
N ALA A 88 -5.21 2.90 14.11
CA ALA A 88 -5.06 1.93 15.20
C ALA A 88 -3.82 2.16 16.06
N ALA A 89 -2.68 2.49 15.45
CA ALA A 89 -1.42 2.77 16.15
C ALA A 89 -1.51 4.05 17.01
N LEU A 90 -2.22 5.06 16.50
CA LEU A 90 -2.48 6.31 17.21
C LEU A 90 -3.71 6.22 18.14
N GLN A 91 -4.42 5.10 18.12
CA GLN A 91 -5.65 4.85 18.90
C GLN A 91 -6.73 5.91 18.71
N LEU A 92 -6.95 6.35 17.47
CA LEU A 92 -7.82 7.50 17.19
C LEU A 92 -9.32 7.17 17.20
N CYS A 93 -9.71 5.90 17.28
CA CYS A 93 -11.12 5.56 17.51
C CYS A 93 -11.58 6.01 18.91
N THR A 94 -12.89 6.27 19.04
CA THR A 94 -13.56 6.59 20.31
C THR A 94 -13.45 5.48 21.35
N ASP A 95 -13.40 4.22 20.91
CA ASP A 95 -13.19 3.04 21.75
C ASP A 95 -11.94 2.27 21.27
N PRO A 96 -11.03 1.83 22.17
CA PRO A 96 -9.91 0.95 21.83
C PRO A 96 -10.32 -0.29 21.01
N LEU A 97 -11.51 -0.82 21.21
CA LEU A 97 -12.03 -1.96 20.44
C LEU A 97 -12.23 -1.63 18.96
N GLY A 98 -12.61 -0.40 18.64
CA GLY A 98 -12.74 0.07 17.26
C GLY A 98 -11.41 -0.01 16.51
N ASN A 99 -10.31 0.38 17.17
CA ASN A 99 -8.96 0.27 16.61
C ASN A 99 -8.59 -1.19 16.27
N VAL A 100 -8.94 -2.14 17.15
CA VAL A 100 -8.70 -3.57 16.89
C VAL A 100 -9.59 -4.12 15.78
N CYS A 101 -10.85 -3.65 15.68
CA CYS A 101 -11.74 -4.02 14.59
C CYS A 101 -11.18 -3.59 13.23
N LEU A 102 -10.63 -2.37 13.13
CA LEU A 102 -9.96 -1.90 11.91
C LEU A 102 -8.69 -2.69 11.62
N LEU A 103 -7.88 -2.94 12.65
CA LEU A 103 -6.61 -3.64 12.52
C LEU A 103 -6.77 -5.09 12.04
N SER A 104 -7.72 -5.82 12.63
CA SER A 104 -8.02 -7.22 12.28
C SER A 104 -8.55 -7.35 10.85
N TYR A 105 -9.33 -6.38 10.37
CA TYR A 105 -9.74 -6.32 8.97
C TYR A 105 -8.59 -5.98 8.04
N TRP A 106 -7.83 -4.92 8.35
CA TRP A 106 -6.70 -4.48 7.54
C TRP A 106 -5.70 -5.61 7.31
N ILE A 107 -5.25 -6.28 8.37
CA ILE A 107 -4.25 -7.34 8.24
C ILE A 107 -4.79 -8.53 7.44
N LEU A 108 -6.06 -8.89 7.62
CA LEU A 108 -6.71 -9.96 6.85
C LEU A 108 -6.72 -9.62 5.36
N VAL A 109 -7.08 -8.39 4.99
CA VAL A 109 -7.05 -7.96 3.58
C VAL A 109 -5.62 -7.97 3.03
N ARG A 110 -4.60 -7.55 3.80
CA ARG A 110 -3.19 -7.60 3.38
C ARG A 110 -2.70 -9.02 3.09
N PHE A 111 -3.15 -10.01 3.86
CA PHE A 111 -2.85 -11.41 3.55
C PHE A 111 -3.60 -11.90 2.30
N LEU A 112 -4.86 -11.51 2.13
CA LEU A 112 -5.67 -11.92 0.97
C LEU A 112 -5.20 -11.28 -0.33
N GLU A 113 -4.68 -10.05 -0.32
CA GLU A 113 -4.20 -9.35 -1.51
C GLU A 113 -2.98 -10.05 -2.15
N LYS A 114 -2.14 -10.70 -1.34
CA LYS A 114 -0.93 -11.41 -1.78
C LYS A 114 -1.22 -12.78 -2.42
N THR A 115 -2.25 -12.88 -3.25
CA THR A 115 -2.70 -14.16 -3.83
C THR A 115 -1.62 -14.93 -4.60
N THR A 116 -0.63 -14.24 -5.18
CA THR A 116 0.50 -14.87 -5.89
C THR A 116 1.55 -15.49 -4.96
N ASP A 117 1.59 -15.06 -3.69
CA ASP A 117 2.54 -15.50 -2.67
C ASP A 117 1.85 -16.31 -1.55
N LEU A 118 0.57 -16.66 -1.73
CA LEU A 118 -0.17 -17.51 -0.79
C LEU A 118 0.36 -18.94 -0.86
N LYS A 119 1.11 -19.33 0.17
CA LYS A 119 1.53 -20.69 0.43
C LYS A 119 0.50 -21.39 1.33
N ASP A 120 0.55 -22.73 1.38
CA ASP A 120 -0.42 -23.54 2.14
C ASP A 120 -0.41 -23.24 3.65
N ASP A 121 0.74 -22.83 4.19
CA ASP A 121 0.93 -22.37 5.57
C ASP A 121 0.22 -21.03 5.88
N HIS A 122 -0.08 -20.20 4.88
CA HIS A 122 -0.85 -18.98 5.06
C HIS A 122 -2.37 -19.24 5.24
N ILE A 123 -2.88 -20.40 4.83
CA ILE A 123 -4.32 -20.69 4.90
C ILE A 123 -4.83 -20.79 6.35
N PRO A 124 -4.19 -21.55 7.27
CA PRO A 124 -4.56 -21.56 8.69
C PRO A 124 -4.51 -20.17 9.32
N LEU A 125 -3.53 -19.36 8.93
CA LEU A 125 -3.34 -18.00 9.40
C LEU A 125 -4.53 -17.10 9.05
N ILE A 126 -4.90 -17.10 7.76
CA ILE A 126 -6.04 -16.33 7.23
C ILE A 126 -7.33 -16.77 7.92
N ARG A 127 -7.53 -18.09 8.12
CA ARG A 127 -8.69 -18.61 8.86
C ARG A 127 -8.70 -18.09 10.29
N GLY A 128 -7.56 -18.16 10.99
CA GLY A 128 -7.41 -17.67 12.36
C GLY A 128 -7.78 -16.19 12.50
N LEU A 129 -7.22 -15.33 11.63
CA LEU A 129 -7.56 -13.90 11.56
C LEU A 129 -9.04 -13.67 11.29
N ALA A 130 -9.61 -14.35 10.29
CA ALA A 130 -11.01 -14.20 9.95
C ALA A 130 -11.95 -14.60 11.10
N TYR A 131 -11.63 -15.67 11.83
CA TYR A 131 -12.38 -16.07 13.02
C TYR A 131 -12.25 -15.04 14.14
N ALA A 132 -11.03 -14.59 14.46
CA ALA A 132 -10.79 -13.60 15.49
C ALA A 132 -11.54 -12.29 15.20
N MET A 133 -11.43 -11.79 13.96
CA MET A 133 -12.16 -10.62 13.47
C MET A 133 -13.67 -10.82 13.60
N LYS A 134 -14.21 -11.95 13.13
CA LYS A 134 -15.64 -12.24 13.19
C LYS A 134 -16.19 -12.19 14.61
N PHE A 135 -15.55 -12.89 15.56
CA PHE A 135 -16.03 -12.93 16.94
C PHE A 135 -15.95 -11.56 17.60
N LEU A 136 -14.85 -10.83 17.37
CA LEU A 136 -14.73 -9.45 17.85
C LEU A 136 -15.83 -8.55 17.29
N TRP A 137 -16.04 -8.57 15.97
CA TRP A 137 -17.04 -7.72 15.32
C TRP A 137 -18.45 -8.04 15.80
N CYS A 138 -18.79 -9.33 15.99
CA CYS A 138 -20.08 -9.73 16.55
C CYS A 138 -20.31 -9.21 17.97
N GLU A 139 -19.26 -9.13 18.79
CA GLU A 139 -19.34 -8.62 20.17
C GLU A 139 -19.38 -7.09 20.23
N VAL A 140 -18.65 -6.40 19.34
CA VAL A 140 -18.64 -4.93 19.25
C VAL A 140 -19.96 -4.43 18.67
N SER A 141 -20.37 -4.94 17.50
CA SER A 141 -21.66 -4.60 16.93
C SER A 141 -22.15 -5.64 15.93
N ARG A 142 -23.37 -6.12 16.14
CA ARG A 142 -24.06 -7.03 15.20
C ARG A 142 -24.27 -6.41 13.82
N THR A 143 -24.22 -5.08 13.70
CA THR A 143 -24.35 -4.37 12.42
C THR A 143 -23.04 -4.27 11.65
N LEU A 144 -21.87 -4.51 12.28
CA LEU A 144 -20.60 -4.70 11.55
C LEU A 144 -20.64 -5.99 10.74
N PHE A 145 -21.20 -7.03 11.33
CA PHE A 145 -21.33 -8.34 10.72
C PHE A 145 -22.59 -8.38 9.84
N THR A 146 -22.58 -7.65 8.73
CA THR A 146 -23.66 -7.72 7.72
C THR A 146 -23.44 -8.85 6.72
N LEU A 147 -24.43 -9.13 5.87
CA LEU A 147 -24.35 -10.17 4.84
C LEU A 147 -23.10 -10.10 3.94
N LYS A 148 -22.50 -8.91 3.80
CA LYS A 148 -21.25 -8.67 3.07
C LYS A 148 -20.02 -9.37 3.69
N THR A 149 -20.05 -9.75 4.98
CA THR A 149 -18.95 -10.45 5.68
C THR A 149 -19.12 -11.97 5.73
N HIS A 150 -20.21 -12.53 5.20
CA HIS A 150 -20.44 -14.00 5.17
C HIS A 150 -19.61 -14.76 4.14
N ILE A 151 -18.65 -14.13 3.47
CA ILE A 151 -17.72 -14.78 2.53
C ILE A 151 -16.85 -15.83 3.26
N TYR A 152 -16.73 -15.79 4.59
CA TYR A 152 -16.00 -16.78 5.38
C TYR A 152 -16.91 -17.94 5.82
N PRO A 153 -16.75 -19.17 5.28
CA PRO A 153 -17.65 -20.28 5.58
C PRO A 153 -17.57 -20.69 7.06
N ALA A 154 -18.74 -20.89 7.66
CA ALA A 154 -18.95 -21.02 9.09
C ALA A 154 -19.02 -22.46 9.62
N LYS A 155 -18.69 -23.49 8.84
CA LYS A 155 -18.73 -24.89 9.33
C LYS A 155 -17.69 -25.75 8.63
N ASP A 156 -16.96 -26.53 9.41
CA ASP A 156 -16.23 -27.71 8.92
C ASP A 156 -17.22 -28.71 8.30
N PRO A 157 -16.86 -29.30 7.15
CA PRO A 157 -17.09 -30.71 6.90
C PRO A 157 -15.74 -31.43 6.68
N PRO A 158 -15.71 -32.76 6.83
CA PRO A 158 -14.48 -33.53 6.70
C PRO A 158 -14.03 -33.58 5.23
N ILE A 159 -12.70 -33.60 5.04
CA ILE A 159 -11.95 -34.24 3.94
C ILE A 159 -11.77 -33.46 2.60
N THR A 160 -10.51 -33.56 2.14
CA THR A 160 -9.90 -33.36 0.80
C THR A 160 -9.44 -31.95 0.36
N ASP A 161 -8.11 -31.82 0.30
CA ASP A 161 -7.25 -30.63 0.16
C ASP A 161 -7.35 -29.80 -1.14
N GLN A 162 -8.34 -30.01 -2.02
CA GLN A 162 -8.31 -29.37 -3.36
C GLN A 162 -9.51 -28.51 -3.74
N LEU A 163 -10.52 -28.32 -2.87
CA LEU A 163 -11.73 -27.58 -3.25
C LEU A 163 -12.03 -26.28 -2.47
N LEU A 164 -11.17 -25.86 -1.54
CA LEU A 164 -11.48 -24.76 -0.62
C LEU A 164 -11.33 -23.36 -1.23
N VAL A 165 -10.43 -23.15 -2.20
CA VAL A 165 -10.27 -21.84 -2.86
C VAL A 165 -11.45 -21.53 -3.80
N SER A 166 -12.13 -22.55 -4.35
CA SER A 166 -13.25 -22.37 -5.28
C SER A 166 -14.59 -22.04 -4.58
N LYS A 167 -14.85 -22.62 -3.39
CA LYS A 167 -16.17 -22.53 -2.74
C LYS A 167 -16.35 -21.33 -1.82
N VAL A 168 -15.27 -20.76 -1.27
CA VAL A 168 -15.30 -19.48 -0.56
C VAL A 168 -15.83 -18.36 -1.46
N PHE A 169 -15.67 -18.49 -2.78
CA PHE A 169 -16.07 -17.50 -3.78
C PHE A 169 -17.51 -17.65 -4.31
N THR A 170 -18.21 -18.77 -4.06
CA THR A 170 -19.50 -19.03 -4.74
C THR A 170 -20.74 -18.65 -3.94
N VAL A 171 -20.64 -18.51 -2.60
CA VAL A 171 -21.84 -18.39 -1.73
C VAL A 171 -22.45 -16.96 -1.73
N GLY A 172 -21.73 -15.95 -2.23
CA GLY A 172 -22.25 -14.59 -2.39
C GLY A 172 -23.03 -14.31 -3.69
N CYS A 173 -23.03 -15.24 -4.65
CA CYS A 173 -23.43 -14.94 -6.03
C CYS A 173 -24.94 -14.92 -6.32
N ASN A 174 -25.81 -15.29 -5.38
CA ASN A 174 -27.25 -15.48 -5.68
C ASN A 174 -28.19 -14.33 -5.31
N TYR A 175 -27.68 -13.18 -4.82
CA TYR A 175 -28.53 -12.03 -4.49
C TYR A 175 -28.18 -10.70 -5.17
N ALA A 176 -27.21 -10.67 -6.08
CA ALA A 176 -26.93 -9.50 -6.90
C ALA A 176 -27.54 -9.65 -8.30
N SER A 177 -28.83 -9.36 -8.43
CA SER A 177 -29.42 -9.09 -9.74
C SER A 177 -28.80 -7.78 -10.29
N PRO A 178 -28.42 -7.71 -11.57
CA PRO A 178 -27.71 -6.57 -12.11
C PRO A 178 -28.68 -5.38 -12.20
N ARG A 179 -28.55 -4.42 -11.28
CA ARG A 179 -28.90 -3.05 -11.66
C ARG A 179 -27.90 -2.65 -12.72
N GLN A 180 -28.40 -2.57 -13.96
CA GLN A 180 -27.70 -1.95 -15.08
C GLN A 180 -26.99 -0.70 -14.57
N PRO A 181 -25.69 -0.50 -14.88
CA PRO A 181 -25.05 0.75 -14.58
C PRO A 181 -25.76 1.82 -15.40
N GLN A 182 -26.65 2.56 -14.75
CA GLN A 182 -27.09 3.84 -15.28
C GLN A 182 -25.82 4.63 -15.52
N THR A 183 -25.67 5.01 -16.78
CA THR A 183 -24.63 5.84 -17.36
C THR A 183 -24.52 7.18 -16.64
N ALA A 184 -23.96 7.17 -15.43
CA ALA A 184 -23.55 8.35 -14.71
C ALA A 184 -22.05 8.53 -14.93
N LYS A 185 -21.73 9.24 -16.01
CA LYS A 185 -20.52 10.06 -16.21
C LYS A 185 -19.23 9.49 -15.62
N ARG A 186 -18.56 8.63 -16.40
CA ARG A 186 -17.10 8.46 -16.41
C ARG A 186 -16.41 9.78 -16.83
N GLN A 187 -16.48 10.83 -16.02
CA GLN A 187 -15.97 12.16 -16.40
C GLN A 187 -14.58 12.52 -15.85
N PHE A 188 -13.93 11.66 -15.06
CA PHE A 188 -12.65 12.04 -14.44
C PHE A 188 -11.46 11.12 -14.73
N PHE A 189 -11.63 10.07 -15.54
CA PHE A 189 -10.51 9.30 -16.09
C PHE A 189 -10.55 9.38 -17.61
N ILE A 190 -9.79 10.33 -18.16
CA ILE A 190 -9.54 10.33 -19.61
C ILE A 190 -8.46 9.28 -19.87
N MET A 191 -8.80 8.21 -20.59
CA MET A 191 -7.81 7.22 -21.01
C MET A 191 -6.69 7.93 -21.77
N ARG A 192 -5.42 7.56 -21.52
CA ARG A 192 -4.23 8.26 -22.07
C ARG A 192 -4.28 8.47 -23.60
N LYS A 193 -4.93 7.54 -24.32
CA LYS A 193 -5.20 7.62 -25.76
C LYS A 193 -6.28 8.67 -26.12
N GLU A 194 -7.33 8.77 -25.31
CA GLU A 194 -8.40 9.76 -25.46
C GLU A 194 -7.89 11.17 -25.14
N PHE A 195 -7.07 11.33 -24.10
CA PHE A 195 -6.48 12.62 -23.73
C PHE A 195 -5.58 13.14 -24.85
N TYR A 196 -4.77 12.25 -25.43
CA TYR A 196 -3.98 12.61 -26.61
C TYR A 196 -4.83 12.99 -27.81
N ASN A 197 -5.93 12.27 -28.07
CA ASN A 197 -6.82 12.61 -29.18
C ASN A 197 -7.51 13.96 -28.96
N MET A 198 -7.91 14.27 -27.73
CA MET A 198 -8.43 15.58 -27.35
C MET A 198 -7.38 16.67 -27.54
N MET A 199 -6.18 16.48 -27.01
CA MET A 199 -5.07 17.42 -27.16
C MET A 199 -4.68 17.62 -28.64
N LYS A 200 -4.69 16.55 -29.45
CA LYS A 200 -4.42 16.60 -30.90
C LYS A 200 -5.49 17.40 -31.63
N LYS A 201 -6.76 17.20 -31.28
CA LYS A 201 -7.90 17.94 -31.86
C LYS A 201 -7.81 19.43 -31.50
N GLU A 202 -7.47 19.74 -30.26
CA GLU A 202 -7.38 21.13 -29.79
C GLU A 202 -6.13 21.86 -30.32
N ALA A 203 -4.99 21.16 -30.44
CA ALA A 203 -3.80 21.67 -31.13
C ALA A 203 -4.04 21.92 -32.64
N GLY A 204 -4.95 21.17 -33.25
CA GLY A 204 -5.40 21.37 -34.62
C GLY A 204 -6.29 22.60 -34.78
N ARG A 205 -7.21 22.82 -33.82
CA ARG A 205 -8.15 23.95 -33.82
C ARG A 205 -7.49 25.29 -33.51
N THR A 206 -6.63 25.35 -32.50
CA THR A 206 -6.11 26.62 -31.96
C THR A 206 -4.79 27.04 -32.59
N ALA A 207 -4.15 26.18 -33.38
CA ALA A 207 -2.79 26.33 -33.92
C ALA A 207 -1.70 26.71 -32.89
N ASN A 208 -2.02 26.64 -31.58
CA ASN A 208 -1.18 27.17 -30.53
C ASN A 208 0.10 26.30 -30.38
N PRO A 209 1.29 26.93 -30.38
CA PRO A 209 2.57 26.23 -30.35
C PRO A 209 2.77 25.39 -29.09
N ILE A 210 2.17 25.76 -27.96
CA ILE A 210 2.25 25.01 -26.70
C ILE A 210 1.50 23.68 -26.84
N PHE A 211 0.26 23.70 -27.35
CA PHE A 211 -0.52 22.49 -27.58
C PHE A 211 0.13 21.58 -28.64
N ARG A 212 0.71 22.15 -29.71
CA ARG A 212 1.49 21.39 -30.71
C ARG A 212 2.76 20.75 -30.13
N ARG A 213 3.46 21.43 -29.22
CA ARG A 213 4.64 20.89 -28.53
C ARG A 213 4.26 19.77 -27.56
N SER A 214 3.20 19.97 -26.78
CA SER A 214 2.68 18.98 -25.82
C SER A 214 2.12 17.75 -26.52
N THR A 215 1.41 17.90 -27.64
CA THR A 215 0.93 16.77 -28.45
C THR A 215 2.07 16.00 -29.11
N LYS A 216 3.12 16.68 -29.61
CA LYS A 216 4.34 15.99 -30.10
C LYS A 216 5.00 15.16 -28.98
N LYS A 217 5.14 15.73 -27.77
CA LYS A 217 5.67 14.99 -26.60
C LYS A 217 4.78 13.80 -26.23
N LEU A 218 3.46 13.99 -26.17
CA LEU A 218 2.49 12.92 -25.90
C LEU A 218 2.52 11.83 -26.98
N ARG A 219 2.71 12.19 -28.26
CA ARG A 219 2.83 11.24 -29.38
C ARG A 219 4.07 10.36 -29.27
N VAL A 220 5.21 10.94 -28.88
CA VAL A 220 6.44 10.19 -28.58
C VAL A 220 6.21 9.23 -27.43
N VAL A 221 5.58 9.72 -26.36
CA VAL A 221 5.19 8.97 -25.15
C VAL A 221 4.10 7.90 -25.40
N LEU A 222 3.38 7.96 -26.53
CA LEU A 222 2.36 6.98 -26.93
C LEU A 222 2.86 5.95 -27.94
N ARG A 223 3.84 6.31 -28.78
CA ARG A 223 4.52 5.36 -29.68
C ARG A 223 5.56 4.53 -28.96
N ILE A 224 6.21 5.14 -27.97
CA ILE A 224 7.08 4.48 -27.02
C ILE A 224 6.19 4.27 -25.80
N GLY A 225 5.47 3.14 -25.71
CA GLY A 225 5.01 2.68 -24.41
C GLY A 225 6.23 2.79 -23.50
N LYS A 226 6.14 3.55 -22.40
CA LYS A 226 7.31 4.03 -21.63
C LYS A 226 8.24 2.86 -21.22
N GLU A 227 9.11 2.42 -22.11
CA GLU A 227 10.37 1.82 -21.75
C GLU A 227 11.21 3.01 -21.34
N ILE A 228 11.37 3.14 -20.03
CA ILE A 228 12.36 4.05 -19.46
C ILE A 228 13.67 3.68 -20.16
N PRO A 229 14.36 4.61 -20.84
CA PRO A 229 15.45 4.22 -21.72
C PRO A 229 16.50 3.48 -20.92
N VAL A 230 16.76 2.23 -21.30
CA VAL A 230 17.58 1.29 -20.53
C VAL A 230 19.05 1.54 -20.81
N HIS A 231 19.83 1.74 -19.76
CA HIS A 231 21.29 1.83 -19.84
C HIS A 231 21.95 0.45 -19.73
N LEU A 232 21.43 -0.39 -18.83
CA LEU A 232 21.90 -1.76 -18.61
C LEU A 232 20.75 -2.60 -18.05
N THR A 233 20.55 -3.79 -18.61
CA THR A 233 19.68 -4.81 -18.04
C THR A 233 20.52 -5.73 -17.15
N LEU A 234 20.12 -5.92 -15.90
CA LEU A 234 20.79 -6.83 -14.96
C LEU A 234 20.17 -8.22 -15.04
N ASN A 235 18.84 -8.31 -15.07
CA ASN A 235 18.11 -9.56 -15.28
C ASN A 235 16.76 -9.28 -15.97
N SER A 236 15.87 -10.28 -16.03
CA SER A 236 14.57 -10.18 -16.73
C SER A 236 13.66 -9.08 -16.18
N THR A 237 13.81 -8.68 -14.92
CA THR A 237 12.97 -7.69 -14.25
C THR A 237 13.70 -6.39 -13.93
N TRP A 238 15.00 -6.45 -13.67
CA TRP A 238 15.81 -5.35 -13.18
C TRP A 238 16.70 -4.69 -14.23
N TYR A 239 16.65 -3.37 -14.28
CA TYR A 239 17.47 -2.58 -15.19
C TYR A 239 17.84 -1.20 -14.63
N VAL A 240 18.99 -0.69 -15.07
CA VAL A 240 19.49 0.65 -14.78
C VAL A 240 19.01 1.61 -15.87
N PRO A 241 18.29 2.69 -15.54
CA PRO A 241 17.84 3.67 -16.53
C PRO A 241 19.00 4.58 -16.98
N THR A 242 18.91 5.15 -18.18
CA THR A 242 19.85 6.17 -18.66
C THR A 242 19.84 7.43 -17.78
N SER A 243 20.96 8.15 -17.78
CA SER A 243 21.15 9.40 -17.00
C SER A 243 20.88 9.22 -15.50
N SER A 244 21.39 8.11 -14.95
CA SER A 244 21.28 7.77 -13.53
C SER A 244 22.65 7.64 -12.87
N ALA A 245 23.76 7.86 -13.58
CA ALA A 245 25.09 7.69 -13.01
C ALA A 245 25.38 8.69 -11.87
N ILE A 246 25.99 8.21 -10.80
CA ILE A 246 26.56 9.03 -9.72
C ILE A 246 28.08 8.89 -9.78
N LEU A 247 28.79 10.01 -9.65
CA LEU A 247 30.25 10.00 -9.48
C LEU A 247 30.60 9.70 -8.02
N PHE A 248 31.41 8.68 -7.76
CA PHE A 248 31.79 8.28 -6.40
C PHE A 248 32.38 9.46 -5.60
N GLN A 249 33.21 10.29 -6.23
CA GLN A 249 33.81 11.47 -5.61
C GLN A 249 32.80 12.54 -5.17
N SER A 250 31.61 12.55 -5.79
CA SER A 250 30.52 13.48 -5.43
C SER A 250 29.64 12.98 -4.30
N MET A 251 29.84 11.74 -3.84
CA MET A 251 29.07 11.16 -2.75
C MET A 251 29.46 11.75 -1.39
N HIS A 252 28.51 11.76 -0.46
CA HIS A 252 28.76 12.15 0.92
C HIS A 252 29.78 11.20 1.58
N GLY A 253 30.64 11.70 2.47
CA GLY A 253 31.75 10.93 3.04
C GLY A 253 31.33 9.62 3.70
N ALA A 254 30.24 9.62 4.47
CA ALA A 254 29.70 8.39 5.08
C ALA A 254 29.28 7.34 4.03
N HIS A 255 28.68 7.78 2.92
CA HIS A 255 28.27 6.90 1.82
C HIS A 255 29.48 6.34 1.08
N GLN A 256 30.53 7.16 0.89
CA GLN A 256 31.80 6.72 0.30
C GLN A 256 32.47 5.65 1.14
N SER A 257 32.51 5.81 2.47
CA SER A 257 33.16 4.84 3.36
C SER A 257 32.54 3.44 3.24
N LEU A 258 31.21 3.34 3.22
CA LEU A 258 30.53 2.05 3.07
C LEU A 258 30.59 1.49 1.64
N LEU A 259 30.59 2.37 0.63
CA LEU A 259 30.65 1.95 -0.77
C LEU A 259 32.09 1.77 -1.29
N LEU A 260 33.11 2.01 -0.46
CA LEU A 260 34.51 1.91 -0.83
C LEU A 260 34.89 0.53 -1.40
N PRO A 261 34.40 -0.61 -0.86
CA PRO A 261 34.69 -1.94 -1.41
C PRO A 261 34.28 -2.09 -2.89
N TYR A 262 33.23 -1.37 -3.32
CA TYR A 262 32.68 -1.46 -4.67
C TYR A 262 33.35 -0.50 -5.67
N ARG A 263 34.21 0.42 -5.21
CA ARG A 263 34.71 1.55 -6.02
C ARG A 263 35.39 1.18 -7.34
N ARG A 264 36.09 0.03 -7.40
CA ARG A 264 36.96 -0.32 -8.54
C ARG A 264 36.18 -0.84 -9.74
N ASP A 265 35.31 -1.82 -9.51
CA ASP A 265 34.67 -2.58 -10.58
C ASP A 265 33.19 -2.23 -10.78
N TRP A 266 32.58 -1.57 -9.79
CA TRP A 266 31.16 -1.26 -9.80
C TRP A 266 30.89 0.18 -10.24
N LYS A 267 29.67 0.41 -10.72
CA LYS A 267 29.16 1.72 -11.08
C LYS A 267 28.03 2.12 -10.15
N PHE A 268 27.92 3.41 -9.89
CA PHE A 268 26.91 3.94 -8.98
C PHE A 268 25.77 4.60 -9.73
N SER A 269 24.54 4.37 -9.25
CA SER A 269 23.32 4.90 -9.84
C SER A 269 22.40 5.53 -8.81
N LEU A 270 21.74 6.64 -9.19
CA LEU A 270 20.68 7.27 -8.40
C LEU A 270 19.30 6.65 -8.63
N ARG A 271 19.15 5.74 -9.61
CA ARG A 271 17.88 5.08 -9.92
C ARG A 271 18.08 3.65 -10.38
N MET A 272 17.12 2.80 -10.06
CA MET A 272 17.04 1.44 -10.60
C MET A 272 15.57 1.09 -10.83
N CYS A 273 15.29 0.28 -11.85
CA CYS A 273 13.93 -0.06 -12.23
C CYS A 273 13.72 -1.57 -12.09
N CYS A 274 12.55 -1.97 -11.57
CA CYS A 274 12.11 -3.35 -11.49
C CYS A 274 10.70 -3.46 -12.06
N SER A 275 10.49 -4.26 -13.11
CA SER A 275 9.15 -4.54 -13.67
C SER A 275 8.30 -3.29 -13.95
N GLY A 276 8.94 -2.18 -14.33
CA GLY A 276 8.27 -0.89 -14.62
C GLY A 276 8.18 0.09 -13.44
N THR A 277 8.48 -0.36 -12.21
CA THR A 277 8.60 0.47 -11.00
C THR A 277 10.00 1.11 -10.96
N VAL A 278 10.11 2.37 -10.51
CA VAL A 278 11.38 3.14 -10.56
C VAL A 278 11.78 3.60 -9.18
N TYR A 279 12.72 2.89 -8.58
CA TYR A 279 13.31 3.25 -7.30
C TYR A 279 14.34 4.36 -7.49
N SER A 280 14.28 5.37 -6.64
CA SER A 280 15.07 6.60 -6.77
C SER A 280 15.75 6.95 -5.46
N SER A 281 16.98 7.43 -5.56
CA SER A 281 17.76 7.95 -4.44
C SER A 281 17.11 9.18 -3.83
N ARG A 282 16.78 9.18 -2.52
CA ARG A 282 16.33 10.39 -1.83
C ARG A 282 17.41 11.48 -1.81
N TYR A 283 18.68 11.07 -1.74
CA TYR A 283 19.81 11.95 -1.47
C TYR A 283 20.38 12.62 -2.73
N TYR A 284 20.59 11.84 -3.79
CA TYR A 284 21.27 12.29 -5.01
C TYR A 284 20.31 12.65 -6.15
N TRP A 285 19.05 12.23 -6.08
CA TRP A 285 18.05 12.62 -7.05
C TRP A 285 17.45 13.99 -6.72
N LYS A 286 18.04 15.04 -7.28
CA LYS A 286 17.65 16.44 -7.02
C LYS A 286 16.32 16.86 -7.66
N ARG A 287 15.75 16.07 -8.57
CA ARG A 287 14.44 16.36 -9.15
C ARG A 287 13.38 15.91 -8.15
N ARG A 288 12.93 16.83 -7.29
CA ARG A 288 11.71 16.65 -6.49
C ARG A 288 10.52 16.57 -7.45
N SER A 289 10.22 15.38 -7.96
CA SER A 289 8.88 15.09 -8.43
C SER A 289 7.99 14.82 -7.21
N GLU A 290 6.73 15.21 -7.28
CA GLU A 290 5.69 14.80 -6.30
C GLU A 290 5.52 13.26 -6.24
N THR A 291 6.17 12.55 -7.16
CA THR A 291 6.20 11.10 -7.30
C THR A 291 7.64 10.60 -7.23
N MET A 292 8.14 10.31 -6.04
CA MET A 292 9.47 9.71 -5.82
C MET A 292 9.30 8.41 -5.05
N GLN A 293 9.80 7.31 -5.61
CA GLN A 293 9.82 6.01 -4.93
C GLN A 293 11.19 5.78 -4.31
N ASP A 294 11.43 6.42 -3.17
CA ASP A 294 12.69 6.32 -2.43
C ASP A 294 12.61 5.41 -1.20
N CYS A 295 11.43 5.27 -0.60
CA CYS A 295 11.17 4.31 0.48
C CYS A 295 10.81 2.93 -0.09
N VAL A 296 11.47 1.88 0.42
CA VAL A 296 11.34 0.50 -0.05
C VAL A 296 11.18 -0.47 1.12
N CYS A 297 10.68 -1.66 0.82
CA CYS A 297 10.74 -2.82 1.71
C CYS A 297 11.58 -3.93 1.08
N LEU A 298 12.37 -4.62 1.89
CA LEU A 298 13.26 -5.70 1.46
C LEU A 298 12.99 -6.96 2.28
N ALA A 299 13.24 -8.12 1.67
CA ALA A 299 13.32 -9.38 2.38
C ALA A 299 14.69 -9.52 3.06
N GLU A 300 14.69 -9.89 4.34
CA GLU A 300 15.89 -10.24 5.09
C GLU A 300 15.65 -11.61 5.75
N GLY A 301 16.01 -12.68 5.04
CA GLY A 301 15.59 -14.04 5.42
C GLY A 301 14.06 -14.15 5.44
N ASP A 302 13.50 -14.52 6.60
CA ASP A 302 12.05 -14.61 6.81
C ASP A 302 11.42 -13.26 7.26
N ASN A 303 12.25 -12.24 7.49
CA ASN A 303 11.80 -10.93 7.96
C ASN A 303 11.67 -9.91 6.82
N ILE A 304 10.97 -8.82 7.12
CA ILE A 304 10.85 -7.67 6.22
C ILE A 304 11.46 -6.44 6.90
N ILE A 305 12.44 -5.86 6.24
CA ILE A 305 13.02 -4.58 6.63
C ILE A 305 12.53 -3.47 5.70
N PHE A 306 12.70 -2.23 6.16
CA PHE A 306 12.29 -1.04 5.43
C PHE A 306 13.44 -0.04 5.41
N GLY A 307 13.53 0.76 4.36
CA GLY A 307 14.57 1.78 4.29
C GLY A 307 14.36 2.79 3.19
N ILE A 308 15.16 3.84 3.24
CA ILE A 308 15.24 4.87 2.20
C ILE A 308 16.44 4.59 1.32
N VAL A 309 16.20 4.50 0.02
CA VAL A 309 17.23 4.39 -1.01
C VAL A 309 18.12 5.62 -1.02
N ILE A 310 19.41 5.42 -0.78
CA ILE A 310 20.44 6.44 -0.91
C ILE A 310 21.14 6.32 -2.25
N ALA A 311 21.58 5.14 -2.65
CA ALA A 311 22.23 4.92 -3.94
C ALA A 311 22.20 3.43 -4.30
N PHE A 312 22.32 3.14 -5.59
CA PHE A 312 22.58 1.78 -6.08
C PHE A 312 24.05 1.68 -6.51
N ALA A 313 24.66 0.53 -6.28
CA ALA A 313 25.92 0.13 -6.89
C ALA A 313 25.64 -1.14 -7.70
N PHE A 314 26.20 -1.25 -8.90
CA PHE A 314 26.01 -2.43 -9.74
C PHE A 314 27.26 -2.79 -10.53
N GLU A 315 27.43 -4.08 -10.77
CA GLU A 315 28.50 -4.62 -11.60
C GLU A 315 27.95 -5.14 -12.92
N ARG A 316 28.65 -4.85 -14.04
CA ARG A 316 28.20 -5.24 -15.37
C ARG A 316 28.50 -6.68 -15.75
N ARG A 317 29.54 -7.29 -15.18
CA ARG A 317 30.04 -8.61 -15.63
C ARG A 317 29.18 -9.75 -15.09
N PHE A 318 28.89 -9.70 -13.80
CA PHE A 318 28.07 -10.70 -13.11
C PHE A 318 26.61 -10.29 -12.92
N CYS A 319 26.24 -9.09 -13.41
CA CYS A 319 24.91 -8.50 -13.25
C CYS A 319 24.48 -8.39 -11.77
N GLU A 320 25.43 -8.17 -10.87
CA GLU A 320 25.16 -7.97 -9.45
C GLU A 320 24.77 -6.53 -9.15
N SER A 321 23.99 -6.34 -8.08
CA SER A 321 23.55 -5.03 -7.65
C SER A 321 23.31 -4.99 -6.15
N THR A 322 23.77 -3.90 -5.52
CA THR A 322 23.53 -3.58 -4.11
C THR A 322 22.92 -2.20 -3.98
N VAL A 323 22.20 -2.00 -2.89
CA VAL A 323 21.54 -0.75 -2.56
C VAL A 323 22.07 -0.26 -1.21
N LEU A 324 22.54 0.98 -1.19
CA LEU A 324 22.84 1.70 0.05
C LEU A 324 21.54 2.29 0.57
N LEU A 325 21.19 1.97 1.81
CA LEU A 325 19.94 2.34 2.46
C LEU A 325 20.20 3.08 3.78
N ASP A 326 19.35 4.07 4.08
CA ASP A 326 19.03 4.38 5.47
C ASP A 326 17.93 3.40 5.89
N GLU A 327 18.32 2.27 6.47
CA GLU A 327 17.40 1.27 7.02
C GLU A 327 16.73 1.81 8.28
N PHE A 328 15.43 1.57 8.39
CA PHE A 328 14.64 1.94 9.57
C PHE A 328 14.85 0.92 10.67
N VAL A 329 15.25 1.40 11.85
CA VAL A 329 15.06 0.66 13.10
C VAL A 329 13.57 0.72 13.43
N THR A 330 12.92 -0.43 13.51
CA THR A 330 11.47 -0.53 13.62
C THR A 330 11.00 -1.20 14.91
N GLU A 331 9.82 -0.79 15.36
CA GLU A 331 9.16 -1.28 16.56
C GLU A 331 7.69 -1.61 16.29
N ASN A 332 7.07 -2.36 17.20
CA ASN A 332 5.65 -2.66 17.12
C ASN A 332 4.82 -1.38 17.35
N PRO A 333 4.03 -0.94 16.36
CA PRO A 333 3.28 0.31 16.47
C PRO A 333 2.04 0.18 17.35
N PHE A 334 1.66 -1.03 17.78
CA PHE A 334 0.40 -1.31 18.47
C PHE A 334 0.57 -1.67 19.95
N ASP A 335 1.77 -1.58 20.52
CA ASP A 335 2.04 -1.98 21.92
C ASP A 335 1.15 -1.23 22.93
N SER A 336 0.89 0.05 22.67
CA SER A 336 0.05 0.88 23.53
C SER A 336 -1.43 0.47 23.52
N LEU A 337 -1.88 -0.19 22.44
CA LEU A 337 -3.28 -0.60 22.27
C LEU A 337 -3.63 -1.78 23.20
N HIS A 338 -2.67 -2.65 23.49
CA HIS A 338 -2.83 -3.74 24.45
C HIS A 338 -3.21 -3.20 25.84
N SER A 339 -2.46 -2.22 26.34
CA SER A 339 -2.73 -1.57 27.63
C SER A 339 -4.09 -0.87 27.65
N ALA A 340 -4.48 -0.21 26.55
CA ALA A 340 -5.78 0.46 26.46
C ALA A 340 -6.96 -0.51 26.55
N ILE A 341 -6.86 -1.68 25.91
CA ILE A 341 -7.89 -2.73 25.98
C ILE A 341 -7.97 -3.34 27.38
N CYS A 342 -6.83 -3.62 28.01
CA CYS A 342 -6.77 -4.20 29.36
C CYS A 342 -7.43 -3.30 30.41
N ASN A 343 -7.25 -1.98 30.28
CA ASN A 343 -7.80 -0.99 31.20
C ASN A 343 -9.28 -0.67 30.94
N GLY A 344 -9.81 -0.97 29.76
CA GLY A 344 -11.21 -0.69 29.39
C GLY A 344 -12.19 -1.74 29.94
N PRO A 345 -13.40 -1.38 30.41
CA PRO A 345 -14.35 -2.29 31.09
C PRO A 345 -15.13 -3.23 30.14
N SER A 346 -14.73 -3.36 28.88
CA SER A 346 -15.56 -4.03 27.87
C SER A 346 -15.63 -5.56 28.01
N ARG A 347 -16.82 -6.10 27.73
CA ARG A 347 -17.06 -7.55 27.64
C ARG A 347 -16.32 -8.21 26.47
N ALA A 348 -15.95 -7.44 25.44
CA ALA A 348 -15.23 -7.93 24.27
C ALA A 348 -13.70 -7.99 24.44
N ARG A 349 -13.19 -7.66 25.64
CA ARG A 349 -11.76 -7.54 25.93
C ARG A 349 -10.95 -8.77 25.50
N LEU A 350 -11.40 -9.97 25.86
CA LEU A 350 -10.66 -11.20 25.55
C LEU A 350 -10.58 -11.46 24.03
N ARG A 351 -11.67 -11.19 23.30
CA ARG A 351 -11.68 -11.31 21.83
C ARG A 351 -10.80 -10.27 21.17
N ALA A 352 -10.80 -9.05 21.68
CA ALA A 352 -9.96 -7.97 21.19
C ALA A 352 -8.48 -8.26 21.41
N LEU A 353 -8.09 -8.74 22.60
CA LEU A 353 -6.71 -9.13 22.87
C LEU A 353 -6.25 -10.27 21.96
N ASN A 354 -7.10 -11.27 21.73
CA ASN A 354 -6.78 -12.36 20.80
C ASN A 354 -6.57 -11.83 19.37
N ALA A 355 -7.49 -11.01 18.86
CA ALA A 355 -7.36 -10.42 17.52
C ALA A 355 -6.14 -9.50 17.41
N LEU A 356 -5.83 -8.71 18.45
CA LEU A 356 -4.67 -7.85 18.50
C LEU A 356 -3.36 -8.64 18.49
N ASN A 357 -3.23 -9.65 19.35
CA ASN A 357 -2.02 -10.48 19.43
C ASN A 357 -1.76 -11.15 18.08
N PHE A 358 -2.82 -11.71 17.47
CA PHE A 358 -2.72 -12.32 16.15
C PHE A 358 -2.26 -11.32 15.09
N ALA A 359 -2.81 -10.09 15.11
CA ALA A 359 -2.41 -9.04 14.20
C ALA A 359 -0.96 -8.60 14.43
N GLN A 360 -0.50 -8.48 15.68
CA GLN A 360 0.86 -8.06 16.01
C GLN A 360 1.90 -9.09 15.61
N GLU A 361 1.66 -10.37 15.91
CA GLU A 361 2.56 -11.49 15.60
C GLU A 361 2.86 -11.58 14.09
N HIS A 362 1.85 -11.30 13.26
CA HIS A 362 1.93 -11.48 11.81
C HIS A 362 2.06 -10.15 11.03
N ASN A 363 2.27 -9.04 11.73
CA ASN A 363 2.39 -7.74 11.10
C ASN A 363 3.79 -7.53 10.51
N CYS A 364 3.92 -7.78 9.20
CA CYS A 364 5.07 -7.44 8.38
C CYS A 364 4.83 -6.22 7.47
N PHE A 365 3.75 -5.48 7.69
CA PHE A 365 3.25 -4.47 6.76
C PHE A 365 3.39 -3.05 7.28
N PHE A 366 3.20 -2.81 8.58
CA PHE A 366 3.18 -1.47 9.15
C PHE A 366 4.01 -1.41 10.43
N LYS A 367 4.98 -0.50 10.52
CA LYS A 367 5.88 -0.41 11.67
C LYS A 367 6.07 1.03 12.15
N ARG A 368 6.34 1.19 13.44
CA ARG A 368 6.85 2.46 13.98
C ARG A 368 8.35 2.55 13.69
N VAL A 369 8.82 3.71 13.23
CA VAL A 369 10.24 3.98 13.00
C VAL A 369 10.81 4.69 14.23
N SER A 370 11.83 4.09 14.86
CA SER A 370 12.50 4.66 16.04
C SER A 370 13.93 5.13 15.75
N GLY A 371 14.50 4.75 14.62
CA GLY A 371 15.85 5.16 14.24
C GLY A 371 16.20 4.89 12.78
N LEU A 372 17.41 5.28 12.41
CA LEU A 372 18.00 5.04 11.09
C LEU A 372 19.37 4.42 11.26
N ARG A 373 19.69 3.45 10.40
CA ARG A 373 21.00 2.84 10.30
C ARG A 373 21.41 2.78 8.83
N LEU A 374 22.62 3.24 8.54
CA LEU A 374 23.17 3.22 7.20
C LEU A 374 23.73 1.82 6.88
N VAL A 375 23.17 1.14 5.88
CA VAL A 375 23.51 -0.27 5.53
C VAL A 375 23.60 -0.46 4.01
N VAL A 376 24.27 -1.55 3.60
CA VAL A 376 24.34 -1.97 2.19
C VAL A 376 23.69 -3.33 2.07
N GLU A 377 22.62 -3.41 1.28
CA GLU A 377 21.85 -4.63 1.05
C GLU A 377 21.87 -5.05 -0.43
N ASN A 378 21.42 -6.26 -0.71
CA ASN A 378 21.24 -6.71 -2.08
C ASN A 378 20.00 -6.04 -2.70
N THR A 379 20.17 -5.42 -3.87
CA THR A 379 19.06 -4.71 -4.52
C THR A 379 17.93 -5.65 -4.93
N PHE A 380 18.25 -6.91 -5.22
CA PHE A 380 17.26 -7.89 -5.68
C PHE A 380 16.29 -8.34 -4.58
N ASP A 381 16.61 -8.06 -3.32
CA ASP A 381 15.75 -8.35 -2.18
C ASP A 381 14.64 -7.30 -1.98
N ILE A 382 14.65 -6.21 -2.76
CA ILE A 382 13.56 -5.23 -2.77
C ILE A 382 12.27 -5.89 -3.27
N LEU A 383 11.32 -6.05 -2.36
CA LEU A 383 10.00 -6.63 -2.64
C LEU A 383 9.05 -5.62 -3.28
N GLY A 384 9.23 -4.33 -2.99
CA GLY A 384 8.34 -3.30 -3.48
C GLY A 384 8.50 -1.94 -2.79
N PRO A 385 7.72 -0.94 -3.23
CA PRO A 385 7.69 0.36 -2.60
C PRO A 385 7.07 0.30 -1.20
N ALA A 386 7.50 1.22 -0.35
CA ALA A 386 6.90 1.49 0.95
C ALA A 386 6.60 2.99 1.07
N ILE A 387 5.78 3.37 2.04
CA ILE A 387 5.44 4.75 2.35
C ILE A 387 5.88 5.11 3.75
N LEU A 388 6.62 6.22 3.86
CA LEU A 388 6.98 6.84 5.13
C LEU A 388 5.93 7.90 5.48
N LEU A 389 5.35 7.78 6.67
CA LEU A 389 4.35 8.67 7.24
C LEU A 389 4.96 9.40 8.43
N HIS A 390 4.65 10.68 8.55
CA HIS A 390 5.07 11.50 9.69
C HIS A 390 3.83 12.05 10.38
N HIS A 391 3.65 11.71 11.65
CA HIS A 391 2.58 12.24 12.49
C HIS A 391 3.19 12.82 13.77
N SER A 392 3.09 14.14 13.92
CA SER A 392 3.73 14.89 15.01
C SER A 392 5.25 14.61 15.06
N SER A 393 5.74 13.98 16.13
CA SER A 393 7.14 13.57 16.30
C SER A 393 7.41 12.10 15.97
N THR A 394 6.37 11.34 15.62
CA THR A 394 6.48 9.90 15.36
C THR A 394 6.45 9.63 13.87
N SER A 395 7.31 8.72 13.43
CA SER A 395 7.34 8.25 12.05
C SER A 395 6.87 6.81 11.96
N PHE A 396 6.13 6.49 10.90
CA PHE A 396 5.63 5.15 10.61
C PHE A 396 5.98 4.78 9.18
N VAL A 397 6.19 3.50 8.92
CA VAL A 397 6.41 2.99 7.57
C VAL A 397 5.38 1.92 7.26
N SER A 398 4.81 2.00 6.05
CA SER A 398 3.85 1.00 5.55
C SER A 398 4.33 0.42 4.22
N ARG A 399 4.28 -0.90 4.09
CA ARG A 399 4.38 -1.57 2.79
C ARG A 399 3.12 -1.27 1.99
N LEU A 400 3.27 -0.86 0.72
CA LEU A 400 2.15 -0.66 -0.21
C LEU A 400 1.70 -1.97 -0.83
#